data_AF-A0A8X7PX68-F1
#
_entry.id   AF-A0A8X7PX68-F1
#
_cell.length_a   1.000
_cell.length_b   1.000
_cell.length_c   1.000
_cell.angle_alpha   90.00
_cell.angle_beta   90.00
_cell.angle_gamma   90.00
#
_symmetry.space_group_name_H-M   'P 1'
#
loop_
_entity.id
_entity.type
_entity.pdbx_description
1 polymer ?
#
loop_
_entity_poly.entity_id
_entity_poly.type
_entity_poly.pdbx_seq_one_letter_code
_entity_poly.pdbx_strand_id
1 'polypeptide(L)'
;MYRILVILSAITLVCSVAETLYDDNTQLTVNEICKQTTDTKFCNEVFANKLIISSPNKKDLMNVTVTEAERFSANTYFFISTLLRNAGDERPNLQMCAEAYAIVNTMFFL
;
A
#
# COMPACT_ATOMS: atom_id res chain seq x y z
N MET A 1 29.80 -34.27 -4.98
CA MET A 1 29.28 -33.41 -6.07
C MET A 1 27.77 -33.55 -6.28
N TYR A 2 27.20 -34.76 -6.35
CA TYR A 2 25.75 -34.98 -6.51
C TYR A 2 24.89 -34.35 -5.39
N ARG A 3 25.32 -34.47 -4.12
CA ARG A 3 24.59 -33.89 -2.98
C ARG A 3 24.51 -32.35 -3.00
N ILE A 4 25.55 -31.68 -3.50
CA ILE A 4 25.58 -30.21 -3.59
C ILE A 4 24.64 -29.74 -4.72
N LEU A 5 24.61 -30.48 -5.83
CA LEU A 5 23.69 -30.23 -6.96
C LEU A 5 22.22 -30.39 -6.55
N VAL A 6 21.90 -31.41 -5.74
CA VAL A 6 20.53 -31.63 -5.23
C VAL A 6 20.09 -30.52 -4.28
N ILE A 7 21.00 -30.03 -3.41
CA ILE A 7 20.72 -28.91 -2.50
C ILE A 7 20.51 -27.62 -3.30
N LEU A 8 21.35 -27.33 -4.30
CA LEU A 8 21.18 -26.17 -5.18
C LEU A 8 19.88 -26.24 -5.99
N SER A 9 19.49 -27.41 -6.50
CA SER A 9 18.22 -27.58 -7.23
C SER A 9 16.99 -27.41 -6.33
N ALA A 10 17.09 -27.80 -5.05
CA ALA A 10 16.01 -27.59 -4.09
C ALA A 10 15.86 -26.10 -3.71
N ILE A 11 16.97 -25.37 -3.59
CA ILE A 11 16.94 -23.93 -3.31
C ILE A 11 16.34 -23.14 -4.50
N THR A 12 16.64 -23.52 -5.74
CA THR A 12 16.03 -22.88 -6.92
C THR A 12 14.53 -23.14 -7.04
N LEU A 13 14.04 -24.30 -6.58
CA LEU A 13 12.61 -24.65 -6.64
C LEU A 13 11.77 -23.93 -5.58
N VAL A 14 12.37 -23.60 -4.43
CA VAL A 14 11.69 -22.86 -3.35
C VAL A 14 11.63 -21.35 -3.64
N CYS A 15 12.52 -20.82 -4.49
CA CYS A 15 12.49 -19.40 -4.90
C CYS A 15 11.61 -19.11 -6.13
N SER A 16 11.12 -20.12 -6.86
CA SER A 16 10.43 -19.91 -8.15
C SER A 16 8.92 -19.76 -8.07
N VAL A 17 8.34 -19.72 -6.86
CA VAL A 17 6.90 -19.48 -6.69
C VAL A 17 6.72 -18.26 -5.78
N ALA A 18 7.20 -17.12 -6.24
CA ALA A 18 6.48 -15.90 -5.91
C ALA A 18 5.16 -16.03 -6.67
N GLU A 19 4.12 -16.56 -6.01
CA GLU A 19 2.77 -16.51 -6.56
C GLU A 19 2.49 -15.05 -6.89
N THR A 20 2.46 -14.71 -8.17
CA THR A 20 1.96 -13.42 -8.58
C THR A 20 0.49 -13.44 -8.19
N LEU A 21 0.09 -12.53 -7.29
CA LEU A 21 -1.29 -12.45 -6.80
C LEU A 21 -2.29 -12.20 -7.94
N TYR A 22 -1.79 -11.74 -9.10
CA TYR A 22 -2.53 -11.40 -10.32
C TYR A 22 -1.79 -11.91 -11.56
N ASP A 23 -2.43 -11.87 -12.73
CA ASP A 23 -1.82 -12.27 -14.00
C ASP A 23 -0.56 -11.44 -14.34
N ASP A 24 0.33 -11.98 -15.18
CA ASP A 24 1.62 -11.36 -15.52
C ASP A 24 1.47 -9.93 -16.10
N ASN A 25 0.43 -9.68 -16.90
CA ASN A 25 0.19 -8.35 -17.47
C ASN A 25 -0.26 -7.35 -16.39
N THR A 26 -1.07 -7.81 -15.45
CA THR A 26 -1.48 -7.02 -14.28
C THR A 26 -0.26 -6.67 -13.43
N GLN A 27 0.62 -7.64 -13.15
CA GLN A 27 1.85 -7.39 -12.38
C GLN A 27 2.77 -6.38 -13.08
N LEU A 28 2.94 -6.48 -14.40
CA LEU A 28 3.72 -5.51 -15.18
C LEU A 28 3.14 -4.10 -15.08
N THR A 29 1.82 -3.98 -15.23
CA THR A 29 1.12 -2.69 -15.14
C THR A 29 1.27 -2.07 -13.74
N VAL A 30 1.08 -2.84 -12.67
CA VAL A 30 1.26 -2.39 -11.29
C VAL A 30 2.71 -1.94 -11.06
N ASN A 31 3.70 -2.70 -11.52
CA ASN A 31 5.12 -2.32 -11.41
C ASN A 31 5.42 -1.00 -12.13
N GLU A 32 4.82 -0.79 -13.31
CA GLU A 32 4.98 0.45 -14.08
C GLU A 32 4.33 1.67 -13.41
N ILE A 33 3.24 1.47 -12.68
CA ILE A 33 2.62 2.52 -11.87
C ILE A 33 3.49 2.80 -10.64
N CYS A 34 3.84 1.76 -9.90
CA CYS A 34 4.55 1.88 -8.63
C CYS A 34 5.98 2.42 -8.78
N LYS A 35 6.67 2.17 -9.91
CA LYS A 35 7.99 2.79 -10.16
C LYS A 35 7.94 4.31 -10.28
N GLN A 36 6.75 4.89 -10.52
CA GLN A 36 6.56 6.34 -10.62
C GLN A 36 6.17 6.98 -9.28
N THR A 37 6.01 6.19 -8.22
CA THR A 37 5.78 6.72 -6.87
C THR A 37 7.10 6.85 -6.12
N THR A 38 7.09 7.68 -5.07
CA THR A 38 8.27 7.83 -4.19
C THR A 38 8.61 6.54 -3.46
N ASP A 39 7.60 5.73 -3.12
CA ASP A 39 7.77 4.46 -2.43
C ASP A 39 7.17 3.32 -3.27
N THR A 40 8.00 2.78 -4.15
CA THR A 40 7.66 1.64 -5.00
C THR A 40 7.25 0.42 -4.21
N LYS A 41 7.90 0.15 -3.06
CA LYS A 41 7.63 -1.06 -2.27
C LYS A 41 6.27 -0.96 -1.61
N PHE A 42 5.98 0.16 -0.94
CA PHE A 42 4.69 0.41 -0.33
C PHE A 42 3.55 0.35 -1.36
N CYS A 43 3.74 0.96 -2.52
CA CYS A 43 2.74 0.90 -3.60
C CYS A 43 2.44 -0.54 -4.04
N ASN A 44 3.48 -1.37 -4.24
CA ASN A 44 3.28 -2.77 -4.61
C ASN A 44 2.54 -3.55 -3.51
N GLU A 45 2.88 -3.32 -2.24
CA GLU A 45 2.21 -3.94 -1.10
C GLU A 45 0.73 -3.54 -1.01
N VAL A 46 0.39 -2.28 -1.30
CA VAL A 46 -1.02 -1.82 -1.35
C VAL A 46 -1.80 -2.63 -2.38
N PHE A 47 -1.29 -2.75 -3.61
CA PHE A 47 -1.97 -3.53 -4.64
C PHE A 47 -2.05 -5.01 -4.26
N ALA A 48 -0.92 -5.63 -3.88
CA ALA A 48 -0.83 -7.02 -3.45
C ALA A 48 -1.85 -7.41 -2.36
N ASN A 49 -2.17 -6.48 -1.46
CA ASN A 49 -3.08 -6.75 -0.35
C ASN A 49 -4.56 -6.45 -0.63
N LYS A 50 -4.86 -5.62 -1.65
CA LYS A 50 -6.19 -5.01 -1.81
C LYS A 50 -6.83 -5.24 -3.16
N LEU A 51 -6.02 -5.53 -4.17
CA LEU A 51 -6.51 -5.95 -5.45
C LEU A 51 -6.96 -7.41 -5.32
N ILE A 52 -8.25 -7.66 -5.51
CA ILE A 52 -8.87 -9.00 -5.38
C ILE A 52 -9.20 -9.58 -6.76
N ILE A 53 -9.26 -8.73 -7.78
CA ILE A 53 -9.61 -9.08 -9.15
C ILE A 53 -8.35 -9.58 -9.86
N SER A 54 -8.44 -10.72 -10.54
CA SER A 54 -7.30 -11.35 -11.22
C SER A 54 -6.77 -10.55 -12.40
N SER A 55 -7.65 -9.81 -13.10
CA SER A 55 -7.31 -8.95 -14.25
C SER A 55 -8.06 -7.61 -14.19
N PRO A 56 -7.61 -6.69 -13.31
CA PRO A 56 -8.24 -5.39 -13.12
C PRO A 56 -8.08 -4.48 -14.34
N ASN A 57 -9.09 -3.67 -14.58
CA ASN A 57 -8.94 -2.53 -15.48
C ASN A 57 -8.35 -1.32 -14.73
N LYS A 58 -8.05 -0.24 -15.46
CA LYS A 58 -7.49 0.99 -14.88
C LYS A 58 -8.37 1.63 -13.78
N LYS A 59 -9.70 1.50 -13.90
CA LYS A 59 -10.65 2.00 -12.88
C LYS A 59 -10.53 1.20 -11.60
N ASP A 60 -10.35 -0.11 -11.69
CA ASP A 60 -10.17 -0.96 -10.51
C ASP A 60 -8.86 -0.62 -9.77
N LEU A 61 -7.78 -0.40 -10.53
CA LEU A 61 -6.50 0.05 -9.97
C LEU A 61 -6.62 1.41 -9.29
N MET A 62 -7.28 2.37 -9.94
CA MET A 62 -7.56 3.69 -9.38
C MET A 62 -8.39 3.58 -8.09
N ASN A 63 -9.46 2.79 -8.11
CA ASN A 63 -10.33 2.59 -6.95
C ASN A 63 -9.55 2.04 -5.75
N VAL A 64 -8.65 1.06 -5.95
CA VAL A 64 -7.78 0.56 -4.87
C VAL A 64 -6.93 1.70 -4.29
N THR A 65 -6.27 2.48 -5.15
CA THR A 65 -5.40 3.57 -4.68
C THR A 65 -6.15 4.65 -3.92
N VAL A 66 -7.31 5.09 -4.42
CA VAL A 66 -8.12 6.13 -3.78
C VAL A 66 -8.69 5.62 -2.46
N THR A 67 -9.23 4.40 -2.43
CA THR A 67 -9.83 3.80 -1.22
C THR A 67 -8.79 3.66 -0.11
N GLU A 68 -7.58 3.19 -0.44
CA GLU A 68 -6.54 3.03 0.58
C GLU A 68 -5.96 4.38 1.02
N ALA A 69 -5.85 5.37 0.12
CA ALA A 69 -5.47 6.73 0.49
C ALA A 69 -6.49 7.37 1.46
N GLU A 70 -7.78 7.23 1.17
CA GLU A 70 -8.87 7.67 2.07
C GLU A 70 -8.76 6.97 3.43
N ARG A 71 -8.62 5.65 3.44
CA ARG A 71 -8.47 4.85 4.66
C ARG A 71 -7.27 5.29 5.50
N PHE A 72 -6.10 5.50 4.88
CA PHE A 72 -4.91 5.95 5.61
C PHE A 72 -5.12 7.35 6.18
N SER A 73 -5.71 8.26 5.41
CA SER A 73 -6.03 9.61 5.87
C SER A 73 -6.99 9.59 7.08
N ALA A 74 -8.06 8.80 7.01
CA ALA A 74 -9.03 8.64 8.08
C ALA A 74 -8.40 8.05 9.35
N ASN A 75 -7.56 7.01 9.21
CA ASN A 75 -6.87 6.38 10.33
C ASN A 75 -5.89 7.33 11.00
N THR A 76 -5.12 8.10 10.21
CA THR A 76 -4.18 9.08 10.76
C THR A 76 -4.92 10.22 11.46
N TYR A 77 -6.00 10.72 10.89
CA TYR A 77 -6.87 11.72 11.54
C TYR A 77 -7.38 11.23 12.91
N PHE A 78 -7.90 9.99 12.95
CA PHE A 78 -8.38 9.38 14.18
C PHE A 78 -7.27 9.21 15.22
N PHE A 79 -6.08 8.79 14.79
CA PHE A 79 -4.92 8.64 15.65
C PHE A 79 -4.49 9.98 16.28
N ILE A 80 -4.34 11.03 15.46
CA ILE A 80 -4.01 12.39 15.94
C ILE A 80 -5.08 12.90 16.90
N SER A 81 -6.35 12.73 16.57
CA SER A 81 -7.48 13.13 17.43
C SER A 81 -7.46 12.42 18.78
N THR A 82 -6.96 11.19 18.83
CA THR A 82 -6.76 10.45 20.07
C THR A 82 -5.62 11.03 20.89
N LEU A 83 -4.49 11.35 20.26
CA LEU A 83 -3.35 12.00 20.93
C LEU A 83 -3.73 13.37 21.53
N LEU A 84 -4.55 14.16 20.81
CA LEU A 84 -5.01 15.48 21.24
C LEU A 84 -5.74 15.50 22.59
N ARG A 85 -6.33 14.39 23.01
CA ARG A 85 -7.06 14.30 24.29
C ARG A 85 -6.14 14.55 25.49
N ASN A 86 -4.87 14.17 25.37
CA ASN A 86 -3.86 14.29 26.43
C ASN A 86 -2.62 15.06 25.96
N ALA A 87 -2.73 15.80 24.85
CA ALA A 87 -1.65 16.63 24.34
C ALA A 87 -1.45 17.82 25.28
N GLY A 88 -0.36 17.79 26.06
CA GLY A 88 0.13 18.93 26.82
C GLY A 88 0.73 19.96 25.86
N ASP A 89 2.05 20.15 25.92
CA ASP A 89 2.74 21.16 25.11
C ASP A 89 2.70 20.86 23.59
N GLU A 90 2.47 19.60 23.19
CA GLU A 90 2.36 19.20 21.78
C GLU A 90 1.02 19.59 21.14
N ARG A 91 0.04 20.07 21.93
CA ARG A 91 -1.31 20.34 21.46
C ARG A 91 -1.38 21.22 20.22
N PRO A 92 -0.64 22.35 20.11
CA PRO A 92 -0.74 23.21 18.93
C PRO A 92 -0.31 22.48 17.64
N ASN A 93 0.76 21.68 17.71
CA ASN A 93 1.27 20.93 16.55
C ASN A 93 0.32 19.81 16.14
N LEU A 94 -0.20 19.05 17.13
CA LEU A 94 -1.18 18.00 16.86
C LEU A 94 -2.49 18.56 16.32
N GLN A 95 -2.90 19.74 16.76
CA GLN A 95 -4.09 20.42 16.27
C GLN A 95 -3.93 20.79 14.79
N MET A 96 -2.80 21.37 14.40
CA MET A 96 -2.50 21.66 12.99
C MET A 96 -2.53 20.40 12.12
N CYS A 97 -1.98 19.29 12.61
CA CYS A 97 -2.04 18.01 11.91
C CYS A 97 -3.48 17.50 11.76
N ALA A 98 -4.29 17.58 12.83
CA ALA A 98 -5.69 17.15 12.79
C ALA A 98 -6.50 17.95 11.75
N GLU A 99 -6.31 19.28 11.73
CA GLU A 99 -6.97 20.17 10.77
C GLU A 99 -6.55 19.86 9.33
N ALA A 100 -5.26 19.62 9.09
CA ALA A 100 -4.76 19.23 7.77
C ALA A 100 -5.40 17.92 7.29
N TYR A 101 -5.45 16.89 8.15
CA TYR A 101 -6.07 15.61 7.78
C TYR A 101 -7.60 15.68 7.68
N ALA A 102 -8.26 16.60 8.39
CA ALA A 102 -9.68 16.87 8.19
C ALA A 102 -9.95 17.40 6.77
N ILE A 103 -9.11 18.30 6.26
CA ILE A 103 -9.19 18.81 4.89
C ILE A 103 -8.92 17.70 3.87
N VAL A 104 -7.90 16.86 4.09
CA VAL A 104 -7.61 15.75 3.17
C VAL A 104 -8.80 14.78 3.09
N ASN A 105 -9.43 14.46 4.23
CA ASN A 105 -10.60 13.59 4.27
C ASN A 105 -11.78 14.16 3.47
N THR A 106 -12.03 15.48 3.52
CA THR A 106 -13.15 16.07 2.74
C THR A 106 -12.93 15.98 1.23
N MET A 107 -11.67 15.95 0.76
CA MET A 107 -11.35 15.85 -0.66
C MET A 107 -11.71 14.49 -1.28
N PHE A 108 -11.91 13.44 -0.49
CA PHE A 108 -12.37 12.14 -1.00
C PHE A 108 -13.89 12.07 -1.22
N PHE A 109 -14.65 13.02 -0.68
CA PHE A 109 -16.12 13.08 -0.80
C PHE A 109 -16.63 14.14 -1.78
N LEU A 110 -15.72 14.91 -2.40
CA LEU A 110 -16.01 15.94 -3.41
C LEU A 110 -15.95 15.36 -4.82
#